data_AF-A0A8S9Q6D7-F1
#
_entry.id   AF-A0A8S9Q6D7-F1
#
_cell.length_a   1.000
_cell.length_b   1.000
_cell.length_c   1.000
_cell.angle_alpha   90.00
_cell.angle_beta   90.00
_cell.angle_gamma   90.00
#
_symmetry.space_group_name_H-M   'P 1'
#
loop_
_entity.id
_entity.type
_entity.pdbx_description
1 polymer ?
#
loop_
_entity_poly.entity_id
_entity_poly.type
_entity_poly.pdbx_seq_one_letter_code
_entity_poly.pdbx_strand_id
1 'polypeptide(L)'
;MGNKLVGRRRQAVEEKYTKPQGLYVNNDVDIKKLRKLILESKLAPCYPGDDESCHELEECPICFLYYPSLNRSRCCMKSICTECFLQMKNPNLARPTQCPFCKTPNYAVEYRGVKSKEEKGIEQVEEQRVIEAKIRMRQKEMQDDEEKMQKRLESCSSSTSAMAGEVEYGSASGQSFSYRASMSYNSPMEDAETASSQNTSVRQRGSRDDVDLEELMVMEAIWLSIQ
;
A
#
# COMPACT_ATOMS: atom_id res chain seq x y z
N MET A 1 -38.38 -28.88 -24.67
CA MET A 1 -37.38 -29.98 -24.79
C MET A 1 -36.22 -29.67 -23.84
N GLY A 2 -35.53 -30.67 -23.29
CA GLY A 2 -34.65 -30.45 -22.13
C GLY A 2 -33.32 -29.77 -22.44
N ASN A 3 -32.96 -28.73 -21.68
CA ASN A 3 -31.61 -28.16 -21.68
C ASN A 3 -30.61 -29.20 -21.16
N LYS A 4 -29.68 -29.62 -22.02
CA LYS A 4 -28.55 -30.46 -21.61
C LYS A 4 -27.62 -29.61 -20.75
N LEU A 5 -27.68 -29.78 -19.43
CA LEU A 5 -26.67 -29.25 -18.52
C LEU A 5 -25.30 -29.79 -18.96
N VAL A 6 -24.45 -28.91 -19.49
CA VAL A 6 -23.09 -29.28 -19.89
C VAL A 6 -22.31 -29.60 -18.62
N GLY A 7 -22.23 -30.88 -18.29
CA GLY A 7 -21.49 -31.37 -17.13
C GLY A 7 -20.01 -31.02 -17.29
N ARG A 8 -19.59 -29.90 -16.68
CA ARG A 8 -18.22 -29.38 -16.67
C ARG A 8 -17.28 -30.54 -16.30
N ARG A 9 -16.60 -31.11 -17.30
CA ARG A 9 -15.85 -32.37 -17.18
C ARG A 9 -14.79 -32.17 -16.11
N ARG A 10 -15.02 -32.72 -14.91
CA ARG A 10 -14.11 -32.58 -13.77
C ARG A 10 -12.72 -33.04 -14.20
N GLN A 11 -11.76 -32.13 -14.20
CA GLN A 11 -10.36 -32.49 -14.40
C GLN A 11 -9.97 -33.46 -13.27
N ALA A 12 -9.30 -34.55 -13.63
CA ALA A 12 -8.81 -35.51 -12.65
C ALA A 12 -7.67 -34.85 -11.86
N VAL A 13 -7.92 -34.55 -10.58
CA VAL A 13 -6.89 -34.04 -9.67
C VAL A 13 -5.91 -35.17 -9.39
N GLU A 14 -4.62 -34.95 -9.65
CA GLU A 14 -3.58 -35.94 -9.33
C GLU A 14 -3.53 -36.23 -7.83
N GLU A 15 -3.31 -37.49 -7.47
CA GLU A 15 -3.27 -37.97 -6.08
C GLU A 15 -2.34 -37.12 -5.19
N LYS A 16 -1.20 -36.70 -5.72
CA LYS A 16 -0.19 -35.90 -5.01
C LYS A 16 -0.73 -34.55 -4.50
N TYR A 17 -1.77 -33.98 -5.13
CA TYR A 17 -2.42 -32.73 -4.73
C TYR A 17 -3.67 -32.94 -3.86
N THR A 18 -3.93 -34.17 -3.38
CA THR A 18 -5.09 -34.47 -2.51
C THR A 18 -4.75 -34.53 -1.00
N LYS A 19 -3.49 -34.22 -0.67
CA LYS A 19 -2.91 -34.16 0.69
C LYS A 19 -2.13 -32.85 0.87
N PRO A 20 -1.90 -32.37 2.10
CA PRO A 20 -1.02 -31.21 2.36
C PRO A 20 0.39 -31.45 1.80
N GLN A 21 1.04 -30.38 1.33
CA GLN A 21 2.44 -30.40 0.89
C GLN A 21 3.43 -30.11 2.03
N GLY A 22 2.95 -29.61 3.18
CA GLY A 22 3.75 -29.44 4.40
C GLY A 22 4.02 -28.00 4.80
N LEU A 23 3.22 -27.04 4.32
CA LEU A 23 3.33 -25.62 4.69
C LEU A 23 3.11 -25.40 6.21
N TYR A 24 2.35 -26.31 6.85
CA TYR A 24 2.16 -26.37 8.29
C TYR A 24 2.21 -27.82 8.80
N VAL A 25 2.49 -28.00 10.09
CA VAL A 25 2.48 -29.31 10.77
C VAL A 25 1.04 -29.76 11.02
N ASN A 26 0.47 -30.47 10.05
CA ASN A 26 -0.95 -30.86 10.01
C ASN A 26 -1.21 -32.23 10.70
N ASN A 27 -1.06 -32.30 12.02
CA ASN A 27 -1.24 -33.56 12.78
C ASN A 27 -2.71 -34.04 12.83
N ASP A 28 -3.67 -33.12 12.98
CA ASP A 28 -5.08 -33.45 13.27
C ASP A 28 -5.95 -33.59 12.00
N VAL A 29 -5.36 -33.60 10.80
CA VAL A 29 -6.10 -33.56 9.52
C VAL A 29 -6.44 -34.96 9.01
N ASP A 30 -7.74 -35.29 8.95
CA ASP A 30 -8.25 -36.47 8.24
C ASP A 30 -8.01 -36.34 6.72
N ILE A 31 -6.90 -36.93 6.28
CA ILE A 31 -6.47 -36.95 4.87
C ILE A 31 -7.50 -37.66 3.97
N LYS A 32 -8.23 -38.68 4.47
CA LYS A 32 -9.25 -39.38 3.66
C LYS A 32 -10.44 -38.46 3.37
N LYS A 33 -10.87 -37.70 4.37
CA LYS A 33 -11.92 -36.67 4.25
C LYS A 33 -11.47 -35.48 3.41
N LEU A 34 -10.23 -35.02 3.57
CA LEU A 34 -9.63 -33.98 2.72
C LEU A 34 -9.63 -34.39 1.23
N ARG A 35 -9.06 -35.56 0.93
CA ARG A 35 -9.04 -36.13 -0.43
C ARG A 35 -10.44 -36.25 -1.02
N LYS A 36 -11.42 -36.73 -0.25
CA LYS A 36 -12.82 -36.79 -0.67
C LYS A 36 -13.39 -35.41 -1.01
N LEU A 37 -13.14 -34.39 -0.18
CA LEU A 37 -13.61 -33.01 -0.44
C LEU A 37 -12.98 -32.41 -1.71
N ILE A 38 -11.69 -32.68 -1.97
CA ILE A 38 -11.00 -32.21 -3.18
C ILE A 38 -11.56 -32.91 -4.44
N LEU A 39 -11.72 -34.24 -4.42
CA LEU A 39 -12.27 -35.00 -5.55
C LEU A 39 -13.77 -34.72 -5.80
N GLU A 40 -14.51 -34.33 -4.78
CA GLU A 40 -15.89 -33.83 -4.91
C GLU A 40 -15.97 -32.35 -5.37
N SER A 41 -14.82 -31.68 -5.56
CA SER A 41 -14.68 -30.27 -5.91
C SER A 41 -15.26 -29.30 -4.87
N LYS A 42 -15.24 -29.69 -3.59
CA LYS A 42 -15.68 -28.87 -2.44
C LYS A 42 -14.54 -28.05 -1.82
N LEU A 43 -13.30 -28.43 -2.08
CA LEU A 43 -12.08 -27.69 -1.75
C LEU A 43 -11.15 -27.66 -2.96
N ALA A 44 -10.30 -26.63 -3.04
CA ALA A 44 -9.21 -26.56 -4.00
C ALA A 44 -8.18 -27.67 -3.73
N PRO A 45 -7.52 -28.23 -4.75
CA PRO A 45 -6.38 -29.11 -4.55
C PRO A 45 -5.28 -28.44 -3.73
N CYS A 46 -4.55 -29.22 -2.95
CA CYS A 46 -3.33 -28.78 -2.28
C CYS A 46 -2.19 -28.79 -3.31
N TYR A 47 -2.17 -27.80 -4.21
CA TYR A 47 -0.99 -27.52 -5.02
C TYR A 47 0.15 -27.00 -4.11
N PRO A 48 1.43 -27.23 -4.45
CA PRO A 48 2.50 -26.40 -3.89
C PRO A 48 2.23 -24.93 -4.21
N GLY A 49 2.69 -24.04 -3.34
CA GLY A 49 2.72 -22.62 -3.65
C GLY A 49 3.97 -22.28 -4.47
N ASP A 50 3.86 -21.26 -5.31
CA ASP A 50 4.97 -20.61 -6.00
C ASP A 50 5.26 -19.27 -5.32
N ASP A 51 6.53 -18.86 -5.29
CA ASP A 51 6.93 -17.54 -4.78
C ASP A 51 6.79 -16.45 -5.87
N GLU A 52 6.82 -16.84 -7.16
CA GLU A 52 6.84 -15.91 -8.29
C GLU A 52 5.44 -15.58 -8.83
N SER A 53 5.21 -14.29 -9.12
CA SER A 53 3.92 -13.82 -9.63
C SER A 53 3.73 -14.16 -11.12
N CYS A 54 2.73 -14.97 -11.45
CA CYS A 54 2.36 -15.30 -12.82
C CYS A 54 0.88 -14.99 -13.09
N HIS A 55 0.57 -14.38 -14.24
CA HIS A 55 -0.80 -14.00 -14.66
C HIS A 55 -1.81 -15.16 -14.70
N GLU A 56 -1.37 -16.42 -14.65
CA GLU A 56 -2.26 -17.57 -14.57
C GLU A 56 -2.61 -18.01 -13.14
N LEU A 57 -1.88 -17.55 -12.12
CA LEU A 57 -2.04 -17.97 -10.72
C LEU A 57 -2.86 -16.95 -9.89
N GLU A 58 -3.20 -17.32 -8.66
CA GLU A 58 -3.78 -16.42 -7.66
C GLU A 58 -2.97 -16.43 -6.35
N GLU A 59 -2.78 -15.26 -5.76
CA GLU A 59 -2.10 -15.08 -4.46
C GLU A 59 -3.00 -15.50 -3.28
N CYS A 60 -2.42 -16.18 -2.29
CA CYS A 60 -3.05 -16.46 -1.00
C CYS A 60 -2.62 -15.44 0.06
N PRO A 61 -3.49 -14.50 0.50
CA PRO A 61 -3.14 -13.39 1.40
C PRO A 61 -2.98 -13.79 2.89
N ILE A 62 -2.42 -14.98 3.13
CA ILE A 62 -2.06 -15.54 4.45
C ILE A 62 -0.65 -16.16 4.41
N CYS A 63 -0.23 -16.72 3.27
CA CYS A 63 1.13 -17.21 3.05
C CYS A 63 1.91 -16.45 1.95
N PHE A 64 1.24 -15.55 1.22
CA PHE A 64 1.77 -14.74 0.10
C PHE A 64 2.27 -15.55 -1.12
N LEU A 65 2.05 -16.86 -1.12
CA LEU A 65 2.35 -17.75 -2.25
C LEU A 65 1.23 -17.74 -3.30
N TYR A 66 1.61 -18.00 -4.55
CA TYR A 66 0.74 -18.09 -5.71
C TYR A 66 0.33 -19.54 -6.00
N TYR A 67 -0.92 -19.75 -6.44
CA TYR A 67 -1.49 -21.08 -6.69
C TYR A 67 -2.40 -21.11 -7.93
N PRO A 68 -2.51 -22.24 -8.66
CA PRO A 68 -3.37 -22.36 -9.85
C PRO A 68 -4.87 -22.17 -9.60
N SER A 69 -5.34 -22.37 -8.36
CA SER A 69 -6.71 -22.04 -7.94
C SER A 69 -6.83 -22.03 -6.42
N LEU A 70 -7.68 -21.16 -5.88
CA LEU A 70 -7.88 -20.98 -4.44
C LEU A 70 -9.34 -21.22 -4.01
N ASN A 71 -9.54 -21.41 -2.71
CA ASN A 71 -10.87 -21.42 -2.10
C ASN A 71 -11.35 -19.98 -1.88
N ARG A 72 -12.66 -19.72 -1.98
CA ARG A 72 -13.28 -18.42 -1.70
C ARG A 72 -13.98 -18.43 -0.35
N SER A 73 -13.74 -17.42 0.48
CA SER A 73 -14.41 -17.20 1.76
C SER A 73 -15.90 -16.96 1.57
N ARG A 74 -16.80 -17.80 2.12
CA ARG A 74 -18.25 -17.69 1.84
C ARG A 74 -18.91 -16.39 2.34
N CYS A 75 -18.27 -15.70 3.28
CA CYS A 75 -18.73 -14.45 3.87
C CYS A 75 -18.21 -13.16 3.20
N CYS A 76 -17.06 -13.22 2.50
CA CYS A 76 -16.41 -12.01 1.96
C CYS A 76 -15.60 -12.24 0.66
N MET A 77 -15.72 -13.41 0.04
CA MET A 77 -15.10 -13.85 -1.23
C MET A 77 -13.57 -13.77 -1.33
N LYS A 78 -12.85 -13.34 -0.29
CA LYS A 78 -11.38 -13.38 -0.22
C LYS A 78 -10.83 -14.81 -0.43
N SER A 79 -9.76 -14.90 -1.20
CA SER A 79 -9.01 -16.12 -1.54
C SER A 79 -8.29 -16.73 -0.33
N ILE A 80 -8.13 -18.05 -0.32
CA ILE A 80 -7.28 -18.77 0.64
C ILE A 80 -6.87 -20.14 0.08
N CYS A 81 -5.60 -20.55 0.24
CA CYS A 81 -5.13 -21.87 -0.15
C CYS A 81 -5.63 -22.94 0.83
N THR A 82 -5.64 -24.21 0.40
CA THR A 82 -6.25 -25.27 1.21
C THR A 82 -5.47 -25.55 2.51
N GLU A 83 -4.15 -25.37 2.53
CA GLU A 83 -3.35 -25.55 3.76
C GLU A 83 -3.55 -24.41 4.77
N CYS A 84 -3.63 -23.14 4.35
CA CYS A 84 -4.02 -22.05 5.25
C CYS A 84 -5.46 -22.24 5.80
N PHE A 85 -6.38 -22.75 4.98
CA PHE A 85 -7.74 -23.06 5.45
C PHE A 85 -7.80 -24.22 6.46
N LEU A 86 -6.93 -25.23 6.31
CA LEU A 86 -6.80 -26.32 7.28
C LEU A 86 -6.18 -25.81 8.59
N GLN A 87 -5.13 -24.99 8.52
CA GLN A 87 -4.48 -24.39 9.69
C GLN A 87 -5.42 -23.52 10.54
N MET A 88 -6.42 -22.88 9.93
CA MET A 88 -7.47 -22.13 10.65
C MET A 88 -8.51 -23.01 11.36
N LYS A 89 -8.61 -24.29 11.02
CA LYS A 89 -9.57 -25.24 11.60
C LYS A 89 -8.95 -26.02 12.74
N ASN A 90 -8.73 -25.35 13.87
CA ASN A 90 -8.37 -26.03 15.12
C ASN A 90 -9.57 -26.88 15.60
N PRO A 91 -9.47 -28.23 15.61
CA PRO A 91 -10.58 -29.10 16.00
C PRO A 91 -10.79 -29.16 17.52
N ASN A 92 -9.80 -28.71 18.29
CA ASN A 92 -9.76 -28.79 19.75
C ASN A 92 -10.40 -27.55 20.44
N LEU A 93 -10.85 -26.55 19.66
CA LEU A 93 -11.54 -25.38 20.18
C LEU A 93 -13.07 -25.54 20.07
N ALA A 94 -13.76 -25.53 21.21
CA ALA A 94 -15.22 -25.52 21.30
C ALA A 94 -15.89 -24.21 20.80
N ARG A 95 -15.13 -23.28 20.21
CA ARG A 95 -15.63 -22.02 19.63
C ARG A 95 -15.50 -22.07 18.11
N PRO A 96 -16.51 -21.63 17.34
CA PRO A 96 -16.45 -21.67 15.89
C PRO A 96 -15.37 -20.72 15.35
N THR A 97 -14.55 -21.21 14.41
CA THR A 97 -13.54 -20.42 13.69
C THR A 97 -14.17 -19.14 13.12
N GLN A 98 -13.51 -18.00 13.34
CA GLN A 98 -13.87 -16.72 12.72
C GLN A 98 -13.08 -16.51 11.42
N CYS A 99 -13.69 -15.80 10.45
CA CYS A 99 -13.03 -15.43 9.20
C CYS A 99 -11.78 -14.58 9.50
N PRO A 100 -10.60 -14.85 8.89
CA PRO A 100 -9.39 -14.08 9.19
C PRO A 100 -9.56 -12.63 8.74
N PHE A 101 -10.20 -12.43 7.58
CA PHE A 101 -10.39 -11.14 6.91
C PHE A 101 -11.48 -10.26 7.56
N CYS A 102 -12.70 -10.78 7.75
CA CYS A 102 -13.87 -9.99 8.18
C CYS A 102 -14.48 -10.44 9.52
N LYS A 103 -13.80 -11.31 10.28
CA LYS A 103 -14.17 -11.81 11.61
C LYS A 103 -15.55 -12.49 11.75
N THR A 104 -16.30 -12.65 10.65
CA THR A 104 -17.58 -13.37 10.62
C THR A 104 -17.42 -14.79 11.22
N PRO A 105 -18.28 -15.21 12.16
CA PRO A 105 -18.20 -16.54 12.78
C PRO A 105 -18.58 -17.66 11.81
N ASN A 106 -18.32 -18.91 12.19
CA ASN A 106 -18.58 -20.11 11.39
C ASN A 106 -17.87 -20.09 10.02
N TYR A 107 -16.58 -19.73 10.03
CA TYR A 107 -15.79 -19.55 8.82
C TYR A 107 -15.79 -20.81 7.93
N ALA A 108 -16.28 -20.60 6.72
CA ALA A 108 -16.36 -21.61 5.69
C ALA A 108 -15.86 -21.03 4.37
N VAL A 109 -15.34 -21.91 3.52
CA VAL A 109 -14.92 -21.61 2.15
C VAL A 109 -15.71 -22.46 1.16
N GLU A 110 -15.69 -22.07 -0.10
CA GLU A 110 -16.20 -22.86 -1.22
C GLU A 110 -15.19 -22.82 -2.38
N TYR A 111 -15.19 -23.87 -3.20
CA TYR A 111 -14.33 -23.98 -4.37
C TYR A 111 -15.16 -23.88 -5.66
N ARG A 112 -14.69 -23.06 -6.61
CA ARG A 112 -15.37 -22.79 -7.89
C ARG A 112 -14.61 -23.31 -9.12
N GLY A 113 -13.46 -23.96 -8.90
CA GLY A 113 -12.50 -24.36 -9.93
C GLY A 113 -11.43 -23.30 -10.17
N VAL A 114 -10.54 -23.58 -11.12
CA VAL A 114 -9.65 -22.57 -11.75
C VAL A 114 -10.53 -21.52 -12.46
N LYS A 115 -10.15 -20.24 -12.38
CA LYS A 115 -10.75 -19.15 -13.18
C LYS A 115 -10.69 -19.49 -14.68
N SER A 116 -11.81 -19.35 -15.38
CA SER A 116 -11.85 -19.51 -16.84
C SER A 116 -11.05 -18.42 -17.55
N LYS A 117 -10.69 -18.66 -18.82
CA LYS A 117 -10.03 -17.64 -19.66
C LYS A 117 -10.91 -16.40 -19.89
N GLU A 118 -12.22 -16.57 -19.85
CA GLU A 118 -13.20 -15.47 -19.94
C GLU A 118 -13.19 -14.62 -18.67
N GLU A 119 -13.26 -15.22 -17.48
CA GLU A 119 -13.13 -14.51 -16.20
C GLU A 119 -11.79 -13.76 -16.09
N LYS A 120 -10.66 -14.41 -16.45
CA LYS A 120 -9.34 -13.75 -16.46
C LYS A 120 -9.26 -12.59 -17.46
N GLY A 121 -9.86 -12.73 -18.64
CA GLY A 121 -9.90 -11.67 -19.65
C GLY A 121 -10.74 -10.46 -19.23
N ILE A 122 -11.84 -10.69 -18.49
CA ILE A 122 -12.65 -9.61 -17.92
C ILE A 122 -11.84 -8.86 -16.85
N GLU A 123 -11.17 -9.57 -15.94
CA GLU A 123 -10.31 -8.96 -14.91
C GLU A 123 -9.18 -8.11 -15.52
N GLN A 124 -8.50 -8.62 -16.56
CA GLN A 124 -7.45 -7.87 -17.29
C GLN A 124 -7.99 -6.61 -17.98
N VAL A 125 -9.19 -6.66 -18.57
CA VAL A 125 -9.82 -5.48 -19.20
C VAL A 125 -10.26 -4.45 -18.15
N GLU A 126 -10.69 -4.88 -16.97
CA GLU A 126 -11.02 -3.99 -15.85
C GLU A 126 -9.75 -3.34 -15.26
N GLU A 127 -8.70 -4.11 -15.04
CA GLU A 127 -7.39 -3.63 -14.59
C GLU A 127 -6.80 -2.59 -15.57
N GLN A 128 -6.79 -2.89 -16.88
CA GLN A 128 -6.30 -1.97 -17.91
C GLN A 128 -7.08 -0.64 -17.92
N ARG A 129 -8.40 -0.66 -17.68
CA ARG A 129 -9.22 0.56 -17.56
C ARG A 129 -8.87 1.37 -16.31
N VAL A 130 -8.58 0.70 -15.18
CA VAL A 130 -8.13 1.37 -13.95
C VAL A 130 -6.75 2.01 -14.15
N ILE A 131 -5.84 1.36 -14.88
CA ILE A 131 -4.53 1.91 -15.24
C ILE A 131 -4.69 3.14 -16.15
N GLU A 132 -5.50 3.05 -17.21
CA GLU A 132 -5.75 4.17 -18.12
C GLU A 132 -6.38 5.37 -17.40
N ALA A 133 -7.37 5.12 -16.52
CA ALA A 133 -8.00 6.17 -15.72
C ALA A 133 -7.00 6.88 -14.78
N LYS A 134 -6.12 6.12 -14.10
CA LYS A 134 -5.06 6.69 -13.25
C LYS A 134 -4.08 7.55 -14.04
N ILE A 135 -3.64 7.09 -15.22
CA ILE A 135 -2.74 7.85 -16.11
C ILE A 135 -3.42 9.16 -16.54
N ARG A 136 -4.69 9.09 -16.97
CA ARG A 136 -5.47 10.25 -17.41
C ARG A 136 -5.69 11.28 -16.30
N MET A 137 -5.93 10.82 -15.06
CA MET A 137 -6.04 11.71 -13.89
C MET A 137 -4.72 12.44 -13.62
N ARG A 138 -3.60 11.70 -13.51
CA ARG A 138 -2.26 12.28 -13.26
C ARG A 138 -1.84 13.27 -14.37
N GLN A 139 -2.14 12.95 -15.63
CA GLN A 139 -1.87 13.87 -16.75
C GLN A 139 -2.70 15.15 -16.66
N LYS A 140 -3.96 15.09 -16.22
CA LYS A 140 -4.77 16.29 -16.01
C LYS A 140 -4.29 17.11 -14.81
N GLU A 141 -3.96 16.46 -13.69
CA GLU A 141 -3.40 17.14 -12.50
C GLU A 141 -2.15 17.95 -12.87
N MET A 142 -1.26 17.36 -13.68
CA MET A 142 -0.07 18.04 -14.22
C MET A 142 -0.40 19.24 -15.12
N GLN A 143 -1.42 19.14 -15.99
CA GLN A 143 -1.86 20.26 -16.85
C GLN A 143 -2.55 21.38 -16.06
N ASP A 144 -3.41 21.03 -15.11
CA ASP A 144 -4.11 22.00 -14.24
C ASP A 144 -3.11 22.80 -13.38
N ASP A 145 -2.01 22.16 -12.93
CA ASP A 145 -0.92 22.85 -12.21
C ASP A 145 0.04 23.62 -13.13
N GLU A 146 0.28 23.17 -14.37
CA GLU A 146 1.06 23.93 -15.37
C GLU A 146 0.33 25.23 -15.75
N GLU A 147 -0.97 25.18 -16.09
CA GLU A 147 -1.78 26.35 -16.43
C GLU A 147 -1.80 27.37 -15.27
N LYS A 148 -1.85 26.86 -14.03
CA LYS A 148 -1.78 27.64 -12.79
C LYS A 148 -0.40 28.23 -12.50
N MET A 149 0.68 27.60 -12.96
CA MET A 149 2.03 28.17 -12.94
C MET A 149 2.20 29.26 -13.99
N GLN A 150 1.76 29.02 -15.24
CA GLN A 150 1.79 29.99 -16.33
C GLN A 150 1.03 31.28 -15.94
N LYS A 151 -0.20 31.17 -15.44
CA LYS A 151 -1.00 32.30 -14.94
C LYS A 151 -0.31 33.10 -13.82
N ARG A 152 0.47 32.45 -12.95
CA ARG A 152 1.26 33.13 -11.90
C ARG A 152 2.42 33.93 -12.50
N LEU A 153 3.11 33.38 -13.51
CA LEU A 153 4.21 34.05 -14.20
C LEU A 153 3.69 35.29 -14.97
N GLU A 154 2.63 35.16 -15.76
CA GLU A 154 1.99 36.27 -16.50
C GLU A 154 1.55 37.42 -15.58
N SER A 155 0.95 37.06 -14.45
CA SER A 155 0.54 38.04 -13.41
C SER A 155 1.74 38.79 -12.81
N CYS A 156 2.90 38.13 -12.70
CA CYS A 156 4.11 38.71 -12.15
C CYS A 156 4.84 39.61 -13.17
N SER A 157 4.98 39.15 -14.42
CA SER A 157 5.60 39.92 -15.51
C SER A 157 4.88 41.24 -15.82
N SER A 158 3.59 41.33 -15.49
CA SER A 158 2.80 42.56 -15.61
C SER A 158 3.15 43.64 -14.56
N SER A 159 3.97 43.31 -13.54
CA SER A 159 4.24 44.18 -12.39
C SER A 159 5.55 44.99 -12.50
N THR A 160 6.43 44.70 -13.46
CA THR A 160 7.78 45.29 -13.58
C THR A 160 7.89 46.44 -14.58
N SER A 161 6.78 47.15 -14.85
CA SER A 161 6.74 48.37 -15.68
C SER A 161 6.62 49.67 -14.88
N ALA A 162 7.06 49.67 -13.61
CA ALA A 162 7.09 50.84 -12.74
C ALA A 162 8.36 50.86 -11.88
N MET A 163 8.87 52.06 -11.59
CA MET A 163 10.00 52.32 -10.69
C MET A 163 11.40 51.86 -11.16
N ALA A 164 11.72 52.11 -12.43
CA ALA A 164 13.08 52.54 -12.76
C ALA A 164 13.23 54.00 -12.28
N GLY A 165 13.62 54.19 -11.01
CA GLY A 165 13.73 55.49 -10.37
C GLY A 165 14.96 55.57 -9.47
N GLU A 166 15.99 56.28 -9.93
CA GLU A 166 17.21 56.55 -9.18
C GLU A 166 16.93 57.53 -8.04
N VAL A 167 17.31 57.19 -6.79
CA VAL A 167 17.56 58.22 -5.76
C VAL A 167 18.78 57.84 -4.93
N GLU A 168 19.58 58.85 -4.64
CA GLU A 168 20.95 58.77 -4.14
C GLU A 168 21.06 58.76 -2.60
N TYR A 169 22.13 58.10 -2.14
CA TYR A 169 22.88 58.24 -0.88
C TYR A 169 22.38 59.18 0.26
N GLY A 170 22.37 58.68 1.50
CA GLY A 170 22.24 59.50 2.72
C GLY A 170 22.59 58.73 4.01
N SER A 171 23.36 59.34 4.92
CA SER A 171 23.96 58.64 6.09
C SER A 171 23.61 59.21 7.47
N ALA A 172 23.42 58.27 8.42
CA ALA A 172 23.74 58.33 9.86
C ALA A 172 23.15 59.43 10.77
N SER A 173 22.19 59.04 11.64
CA SER A 173 22.12 59.31 13.10
C SER A 173 20.76 58.86 13.68
N GLY A 174 20.59 58.56 14.98
CA GLY A 174 21.62 58.40 16.02
C GLY A 174 21.18 58.82 17.43
N GLN A 175 20.20 58.16 18.07
CA GLN A 175 19.99 58.25 19.53
C GLN A 175 19.14 57.10 20.10
N SER A 176 19.08 56.99 21.43
CA SER A 176 18.76 55.74 22.13
C SER A 176 17.98 55.90 23.45
N PHE A 177 17.37 54.78 23.89
CA PHE A 177 16.83 54.49 25.22
C PHE A 177 15.75 55.40 25.84
N SER A 178 14.63 54.76 26.19
CA SER A 178 14.19 54.78 27.60
C SER A 178 13.61 53.41 27.97
N TYR A 179 13.62 53.10 29.27
CA TYR A 179 13.31 51.79 29.83
C TYR A 179 12.08 51.87 30.73
N ARG A 180 11.24 50.83 30.76
CA ARG A 180 10.33 50.58 31.89
C ARG A 180 10.28 49.10 32.23
N ALA A 181 10.43 48.81 33.51
CA ALA A 181 10.32 47.48 34.09
C ALA A 181 9.51 47.56 35.40
N SER A 182 8.69 46.54 35.63
CA SER A 182 7.96 46.24 36.87
C SER A 182 7.52 44.77 36.76
N MET A 183 8.06 43.84 37.55
CA MET A 183 7.72 43.56 38.97
C MET A 183 6.31 42.97 39.14
N SER A 184 6.06 41.88 39.88
CA SER A 184 6.95 40.84 40.46
C SER A 184 6.10 39.68 41.05
N TYR A 185 6.71 38.77 41.82
CA TYR A 185 6.11 37.71 42.68
C TYR A 185 5.54 36.46 41.94
N ASN A 186 5.72 35.21 42.42
CA ASN A 186 6.59 34.71 43.49
C ASN A 186 6.99 33.21 43.29
N SER A 187 7.98 32.76 44.07
CA SER A 187 8.62 31.41 44.07
C SER A 187 7.97 30.45 45.11
N PRO A 188 8.45 29.21 45.46
CA PRO A 188 9.72 28.52 45.10
C PRO A 188 9.73 26.97 44.88
N MET A 189 10.90 26.45 44.47
CA MET A 189 11.52 25.13 44.84
C MET A 189 10.85 23.82 44.35
N GLU A 190 11.52 22.68 44.12
CA GLU A 190 12.92 22.18 44.28
C GLU A 190 13.27 21.30 43.01
N ASP A 191 14.47 20.87 42.59
CA ASP A 191 15.90 21.05 42.96
C ASP A 191 16.83 20.61 41.77
N ALA A 192 18.15 20.49 42.03
CA ALA A 192 19.16 19.61 41.40
C ALA A 192 20.01 20.11 40.18
N GLU A 193 21.33 20.13 40.41
CA GLU A 193 22.47 20.60 39.60
C GLU A 193 22.74 19.77 38.31
N THR A 194 23.53 20.21 37.31
CA THR A 194 25.02 20.32 37.36
C THR A 194 25.61 21.03 36.11
N ALA A 195 26.66 21.87 36.30
CA ALA A 195 27.70 22.36 35.34
C ALA A 195 27.31 22.90 33.92
N SER A 196 27.58 24.16 33.54
CA SER A 196 28.90 24.76 33.16
C SER A 196 29.43 24.28 31.79
N SER A 197 29.88 25.10 30.81
CA SER A 197 30.05 26.58 30.71
C SER A 197 30.28 27.01 29.25
N GLN A 198 30.00 28.28 28.90
CA GLN A 198 30.78 29.17 27.97
C GLN A 198 31.06 28.70 26.50
N ASN A 199 31.08 29.54 25.45
CA ASN A 199 30.79 30.98 25.27
C ASN A 199 30.62 31.31 23.77
N THR A 200 30.50 32.61 23.45
CA THR A 200 30.65 33.24 22.11
C THR A 200 29.47 33.11 21.11
N SER A 201 29.48 34.03 20.14
CA SER A 201 28.36 34.34 19.26
C SER A 201 28.77 34.34 17.78
N VAL A 202 27.93 33.78 16.92
CA VAL A 202 27.90 34.13 15.49
C VAL A 202 26.44 34.30 15.07
N ARG A 203 26.08 35.50 14.62
CA ARG A 203 24.90 35.68 13.75
C ARG A 203 25.31 35.32 12.33
N GLN A 204 24.68 34.33 11.72
CA GLN A 204 24.65 34.24 10.27
C GLN A 204 23.21 34.23 9.77
N ARG A 205 22.92 35.19 8.89
CA ARG A 205 21.74 35.23 8.04
C ARG A 205 22.03 34.36 6.83
N GLY A 206 21.16 33.40 6.55
CA GLY A 206 21.17 32.66 5.30
C GLY A 206 19.82 32.00 5.11
N SER A 207 19.07 32.43 4.09
CA SER A 207 18.12 31.50 3.48
C SER A 207 18.95 30.37 2.89
N ARG A 208 18.61 29.14 3.24
CA ARG A 208 18.96 27.97 2.44
C ARG A 208 17.75 27.64 1.60
N ASP A 209 17.96 27.48 0.31
CA ASP A 209 17.00 26.85 -0.58
C ASP A 209 17.00 25.35 -0.24
N ASP A 210 15.99 24.90 0.50
CA ASP A 210 15.70 23.47 0.65
C ASP A 210 15.14 22.97 -0.70
N VAL A 211 16.06 22.72 -1.63
CA VAL A 211 15.79 21.95 -2.85
C VAL A 211 15.53 20.51 -2.40
N ASP A 212 14.37 19.97 -2.75
CA ASP A 212 13.95 18.66 -2.25
C ASP A 212 14.92 17.57 -2.71
N LEU A 213 15.39 16.77 -1.76
CA LEU A 213 16.31 15.67 -2.02
C LEU A 213 15.67 14.60 -2.91
N GLU A 214 14.34 14.43 -2.82
CA GLU A 214 13.59 13.52 -3.70
C GLU A 214 13.57 14.03 -5.15
N GLU A 215 13.39 15.34 -5.38
CA GLU A 215 13.42 15.94 -6.72
C GLU A 215 14.83 15.86 -7.35
N LEU A 216 15.88 16.06 -6.54
CA LEU A 216 17.26 15.90 -6.98
C LEU A 216 17.55 14.46 -7.44
N MET A 217 17.12 13.46 -6.66
CA MET A 217 17.29 12.03 -6.97
C MET A 217 16.48 11.60 -8.21
N VAL A 218 15.28 12.14 -8.40
CA VAL A 218 14.47 11.89 -9.61
C VAL A 218 15.16 12.47 -10.85
N MET A 219 15.71 13.68 -10.78
CA MET A 219 16.39 14.31 -11.91
C MET A 219 17.70 13.59 -12.28
N GLU A 220 18.46 13.11 -11.29
CA GLU A 220 19.67 12.30 -11.52
C GLU A 220 19.33 10.92 -12.14
N ALA A 221 18.26 10.26 -11.68
CA ALA A 221 17.79 9.01 -12.27
C ALA A 221 17.33 9.16 -13.74
N ILE A 222 16.70 10.29 -14.09
CA ILE A 222 16.34 10.62 -15.48
C ILE A 222 17.61 10.81 -16.33
N TRP A 223 18.60 11.56 -15.83
CA TRP A 223 19.86 11.80 -16.56
C TRP A 223 20.63 10.50 -16.83
N LEU A 224 20.75 9.62 -15.84
CA LEU A 224 21.40 8.31 -15.95
C LEU A 224 20.65 7.34 -16.89
N SER A 225 19.39 7.60 -17.24
CA SER A 225 18.57 6.76 -18.12
C SER A 225 18.68 7.14 -19.61
N ILE A 226 19.50 8.13 -19.96
CA ILE A 226 19.64 8.70 -21.32
C ILE A 226 21.00 8.32 -21.97
N GLN A 227 21.87 7.59 -21.25
CA GLN A 227 23.22 7.22 -21.67
C GLN A 227 23.38 5.71 -21.96
#